data_AF-A0A431HF53-F1
#
_entry.id   AF-A0A431HF53-F1
#
_cell.length_a   1.000
_cell.length_b   1.000
_cell.length_c   1.000
_cell.angle_alpha   90.00
_cell.angle_beta   90.00
_cell.angle_gamma   90.00
#
_symmetry.space_group_name_H-M   'P 1'
#
loop_
_entity.id
_entity.type
_entity.pdbx_description
1 polymer ?
#
loop_
_entity_poly.entity_id
_entity_poly.type
_entity_poly.pdbx_seq_one_letter_code
_entity_poly.pdbx_strand_id
1 'polypeptide(L)'
;MTDNNQVNGSFDRYQSLIDETAIYPAAGTGSWIALAYVALGLGEAGELQGKLKKMMRDDDFILTDEKRNAILAELGDILWYVGRMAEELDVDLSDVAQANVDKLLDRKSRDVLKGSGDYR
;
A
#
# COMPACT_ATOMS: atom_id res chain seq x y z
N MET A 1 -28.53 11.80 0.47
CA MET A 1 -27.36 11.63 1.37
C MET A 1 -26.20 11.29 0.45
N THR A 2 -25.18 12.14 0.35
CA THR A 2 -23.99 11.80 -0.42
C THR A 2 -23.24 10.72 0.35
N ASP A 3 -22.95 9.60 -0.31
CA ASP A 3 -22.13 8.53 0.23
C ASP A 3 -20.70 9.07 0.40
N ASN A 4 -20.39 9.58 1.59
CA ASN A 4 -19.08 10.17 1.93
C ASN A 4 -17.95 9.13 2.06
N ASN A 5 -18.15 7.91 1.53
CA ASN A 5 -17.20 6.80 1.61
C ASN A 5 -16.45 6.55 0.28
N GLN A 6 -16.61 7.41 -0.72
CA GLN A 6 -15.92 7.22 -2.00
C GLN A 6 -14.47 7.70 -1.96
N VAL A 7 -13.55 6.82 -2.35
CA VAL A 7 -12.08 7.04 -2.32
C VAL A 7 -11.51 7.53 -3.67
N ASN A 8 -12.38 7.84 -4.62
CA ASN A 8 -12.07 7.98 -6.05
C ASN A 8 -11.31 9.26 -6.47
N GLY A 9 -10.68 9.19 -7.64
CA GLY A 9 -10.07 10.31 -8.36
C GLY A 9 -8.62 10.67 -7.97
N SER A 10 -8.23 10.54 -6.70
CA SER A 10 -6.84 10.80 -6.28
C SER A 10 -5.93 9.57 -6.42
N PHE A 11 -6.44 8.38 -6.15
CA PHE A 11 -5.69 7.13 -6.27
C PHE A 11 -5.43 6.76 -7.74
N ASP A 12 -6.44 6.90 -8.60
CA ASP A 12 -6.28 6.62 -10.03
C ASP A 12 -5.30 7.61 -10.66
N ARG A 13 -5.42 8.90 -10.29
CA ARG A 13 -4.44 9.91 -10.72
C ARG A 13 -3.03 9.58 -10.24
N TYR A 14 -2.87 9.12 -9.00
CA TYR A 14 -1.57 8.68 -8.51
C TYR A 14 -1.04 7.49 -9.31
N GLN A 15 -1.87 6.47 -9.55
CA GLN A 15 -1.53 5.30 -10.37
C GLN A 15 -1.07 5.71 -11.77
N SER A 16 -1.80 6.60 -12.45
CA SER A 16 -1.40 7.09 -13.78
C SER A 16 -0.06 7.84 -13.75
N LEU A 17 0.23 8.61 -12.70
CA LEU A 17 1.50 9.35 -12.58
C LEU A 17 2.70 8.42 -12.37
N ILE A 18 2.52 7.33 -11.61
CA ILE A 18 3.61 6.37 -11.38
C ILE A 18 3.83 5.42 -12.55
N ASP A 19 2.85 5.27 -13.46
CA ASP A 19 2.97 4.42 -14.64
C ASP A 19 4.13 4.85 -15.55
N GLU A 20 4.36 6.15 -15.68
CA GLU A 20 5.51 6.72 -16.41
C GLU A 20 6.88 6.30 -15.83
N THR A 21 6.90 5.80 -14.59
CA THR A 21 8.12 5.38 -13.88
C THR A 21 8.30 3.86 -13.83
N ALA A 22 7.36 3.09 -14.39
CA ALA A 22 7.31 1.63 -14.30
C ALA A 22 8.36 0.94 -15.18
N ILE A 23 9.59 0.84 -14.66
CA ILE A 23 10.72 0.24 -15.38
C ILE A 23 11.10 -1.09 -14.71
N TYR A 24 10.54 -2.18 -15.22
CA TYR A 24 10.87 -3.55 -14.80
C TYR A 24 10.48 -4.59 -15.87
N PRO A 25 10.97 -5.84 -15.78
CA PRO A 25 10.68 -6.86 -16.77
C PRO A 25 9.18 -7.09 -16.95
N ALA A 26 8.73 -7.00 -18.21
CA ALA A 26 7.34 -7.21 -18.62
C ALA A 26 6.32 -6.26 -17.95
N ALA A 27 6.73 -5.04 -17.58
CA ALA A 27 5.82 -4.03 -17.05
C ALA A 27 4.59 -3.79 -17.94
N GLY A 28 3.41 -3.67 -17.31
CA GLY A 28 2.11 -3.44 -17.94
C GLY A 28 1.55 -4.64 -18.69
N THR A 29 2.16 -5.83 -18.56
CA THR A 29 1.70 -7.02 -19.30
C THR A 29 0.77 -7.92 -18.50
N GLY A 30 0.73 -7.75 -17.17
CA GLY A 30 0.05 -8.69 -16.26
C GLY A 30 0.64 -10.10 -16.28
N SER A 31 1.82 -10.28 -16.87
CA SER A 31 2.47 -11.59 -16.91
C SER A 31 2.96 -12.00 -15.52
N TRP A 32 3.17 -13.30 -15.32
CA TRP A 32 3.75 -13.82 -14.07
C TRP A 32 5.08 -13.16 -13.71
N ILE A 33 5.89 -12.79 -14.70
CA ILE A 33 7.18 -12.11 -14.48
C ILE A 33 6.96 -10.73 -13.87
N ALA A 34 6.00 -9.96 -14.41
CA ALA A 34 5.68 -8.62 -13.92
C ALA A 34 5.07 -8.68 -12.51
N LEU A 35 4.09 -9.56 -12.30
CA LEU A 35 3.47 -9.80 -11.00
C LEU A 35 4.48 -10.23 -9.95
N ALA A 36 5.39 -11.15 -10.29
CA ALA A 36 6.44 -11.60 -9.38
C ALA A 36 7.41 -10.46 -9.03
N TYR A 37 7.81 -9.64 -10.01
CA TYR A 37 8.69 -8.50 -9.76
C TYR A 37 8.05 -7.51 -8.76
N VAL A 38 6.82 -7.09 -9.03
CA VAL A 38 6.11 -6.12 -8.18
C VAL A 38 5.84 -6.71 -6.79
N ALA A 39 5.48 -7.99 -6.70
CA ALA A 39 5.26 -8.66 -5.42
C ALA A 39 6.53 -8.75 -4.57
N LEU A 40 7.69 -9.03 -5.17
CA LEU A 40 8.97 -9.03 -4.47
C LEU A 40 9.36 -7.62 -4.02
N GLY A 41 9.03 -6.61 -4.82
CA GLY A 41 9.20 -5.19 -4.49
C GLY A 41 8.51 -4.77 -3.19
N LEU A 42 7.38 -5.39 -2.82
CA LEU A 42 6.72 -5.15 -1.53
C LEU A 42 7.59 -5.51 -0.29
N GLY A 43 8.81 -6.01 -0.50
CA GLY A 43 9.88 -6.05 0.50
C GLY A 43 10.14 -4.73 1.23
N GLU A 44 9.70 -3.58 0.69
CA GLU A 44 9.73 -2.27 1.37
C GLU A 44 9.01 -2.28 2.73
N ALA A 45 8.03 -3.16 2.92
CA ALA A 45 7.43 -3.36 4.24
C ALA A 45 8.47 -3.83 5.28
N GLY A 46 9.45 -4.62 4.86
CA GLY A 46 10.59 -5.04 5.68
C GLY A 46 11.58 -3.90 5.95
N GLU A 47 11.78 -3.00 4.98
CA GLU A 47 12.60 -1.80 5.17
C GLU A 47 11.98 -0.86 6.22
N LEU A 48 10.67 -0.59 6.10
CA LEU A 48 9.90 0.16 7.08
C LEU A 48 10.00 -0.46 8.49
N GLN A 49 9.84 -1.78 8.60
CA GLN A 49 10.05 -2.50 9.86
C GLN A 49 11.48 -2.32 10.39
N GLY A 50 12.47 -2.34 9.50
CA GLY A 50 13.88 -2.10 9.83
C GLY A 50 14.13 -0.71 10.43
N LYS A 51 13.53 0.35 9.87
CA LYS A 51 13.65 1.71 10.43
C LYS A 51 13.06 1.79 11.84
N LEU A 52 11.85 1.25 12.03
CA LEU A 52 11.19 1.25 13.33
C LEU A 52 11.99 0.45 14.36
N LYS A 53 12.50 -0.74 13.98
CA LYS A 53 13.33 -1.57 14.86
C LYS A 53 14.61 -0.86 15.29
N LYS A 54 15.30 -0.15 14.38
CA LYS A 54 16.49 0.65 14.72
C LYS A 54 16.14 1.77 15.68
N MET A 55 15.04 2.48 15.45
CA MET A 55 14.56 3.53 16.36
C MET A 55 14.27 3.00 17.78
N MET A 56 13.71 1.80 17.89
CA MET A 56 13.49 1.16 19.20
C MET A 56 14.80 0.77 19.89
N ARG A 57 15.82 0.37 19.13
CA ARG A 57 17.09 -0.15 19.67
C ARG A 57 18.08 0.97 20.03
N ASP A 58 18.18 1.97 19.16
CA ASP A 58 19.30 2.92 19.14
C ASP A 58 18.89 4.34 19.56
N ASP A 59 17.58 4.63 19.60
CA ASP A 59 17.09 6.00 19.64
C ASP A 59 16.03 6.28 20.71
N ASP A 60 15.93 5.44 21.75
CA ASP A 60 14.97 5.59 22.85
C ASP A 60 13.53 5.86 22.39
N PHE A 61 13.13 5.25 21.26
CA PHE A 61 11.81 5.42 20.66
C PHE A 61 11.50 6.85 20.17
N ILE A 62 12.52 7.70 20.01
CA ILE A 62 12.36 9.10 19.60
C ILE A 62 12.20 9.19 18.08
N LEU A 63 11.03 9.69 17.66
CA LEU A 63 10.72 10.03 16.27
C LEU A 63 11.21 11.44 15.93
N THR A 64 12.43 11.54 15.39
CA THR A 64 12.95 12.78 14.81
C THR A 64 12.36 13.03 13.42
N ASP A 65 12.49 14.25 12.90
CA ASP A 65 12.01 14.58 11.55
C ASP A 65 12.74 13.78 10.46
N GLU A 66 14.05 13.54 10.64
CA GLU A 66 14.83 12.68 9.74
C GLU A 66 14.23 11.27 9.66
N LYS A 67 13.91 10.64 10.81
CA LYS A 67 13.32 9.31 10.85
C LYS A 67 11.90 9.27 10.33
N ARG A 68 11.12 10.33 10.61
CA ARG A 68 9.79 10.49 10.04
C ARG A 68 9.88 10.49 8.52
N ASN A 69 10.78 11.29 7.95
CA ASN A 69 10.97 11.35 6.50
C ASN A 69 11.44 10.01 5.93
N ALA A 70 12.33 9.30 6.62
CA ALA A 70 12.74 7.96 6.22
C ALA A 70 11.56 6.98 6.21
N ILE A 71 10.71 6.98 7.23
CA ILE A 71 9.50 6.13 7.28
C ILE A 71 8.51 6.51 6.16
N LEU A 72 8.33 7.81 5.90
CA LEU A 72 7.48 8.30 4.82
C LEU A 72 7.98 7.86 3.44
N ALA A 73 9.30 7.79 3.23
CA ALA A 73 9.88 7.26 2.00
C ALA A 73 9.49 5.79 1.80
N GLU A 74 9.72 4.93 2.81
CA GLU A 74 9.34 3.51 2.72
C GLU A 74 7.83 3.31 2.52
N LEU A 75 6.98 4.15 3.14
CA LEU A 75 5.54 4.13 2.90
C LEU A 75 5.18 4.52 1.46
N GLY A 76 5.91 5.47 0.88
CA GLY A 76 5.79 5.86 -0.52
C GLY A 76 6.16 4.72 -1.47
N ASP A 77 7.24 4.01 -1.19
CA ASP A 77 7.70 2.88 -2.01
C ASP A 77 6.73 1.68 -1.90
N ILE A 78 6.20 1.40 -0.71
CA ILE A 78 5.09 0.44 -0.53
C ILE A 78 3.89 0.84 -1.39
N LEU A 79 3.47 2.11 -1.32
CA LEU A 79 2.33 2.59 -2.10
C LEU A 79 2.59 2.49 -3.61
N TRP A 80 3.82 2.76 -4.06
CA TRP A 80 4.23 2.63 -5.45
C TRP A 80 4.05 1.19 -5.93
N TYR A 81 4.57 0.20 -5.19
CA TYR A 81 4.40 -1.21 -5.56
C TYR A 81 2.94 -1.69 -5.47
N VAL A 82 2.14 -1.18 -4.53
CA VAL A 82 0.69 -1.46 -4.50
C VAL A 82 0.00 -0.91 -5.75
N GLY A 83 0.33 0.31 -6.17
CA GLY A 83 -0.20 0.90 -7.39
C GLY A 83 0.24 0.15 -8.65
N ARG A 84 1.50 -0.27 -8.72
CA ARG A 84 1.98 -1.13 -9.81
C ARG A 84 1.30 -2.49 -9.84
N MET A 85 1.00 -3.07 -8.67
CA MET A 85 0.28 -4.34 -8.61
C MET A 85 -1.15 -4.20 -9.11
N ALA A 86 -1.81 -3.08 -8.81
CA ALA A 86 -3.13 -2.76 -9.37
C ALA A 86 -3.07 -2.69 -10.91
N GLU A 87 -2.07 -2.00 -11.46
CA GLU A 87 -1.86 -1.90 -12.91
C GLU A 87 -1.64 -3.28 -13.57
N GLU A 88 -0.75 -4.11 -13.03
CA GLU A 88 -0.49 -5.45 -13.58
C GLU A 88 -1.71 -6.37 -13.49
N LEU A 89 -2.67 -6.08 -12.61
CA LEU A 89 -3.91 -6.83 -12.46
C LEU A 89 -5.08 -6.24 -13.26
N ASP A 90 -4.84 -5.18 -14.05
CA ASP A 90 -5.86 -4.47 -14.83
C ASP A 90 -7.01 -3.95 -13.93
N VAL A 91 -6.65 -3.35 -12.79
CA VAL A 91 -7.62 -2.75 -11.85
C VAL A 91 -7.20 -1.34 -11.44
N ASP A 92 -8.19 -0.49 -11.21
CA ASP A 92 -7.97 0.84 -10.67
C ASP A 92 -7.59 0.77 -9.19
N LEU A 93 -6.58 1.55 -8.79
CA LEU A 93 -6.13 1.60 -7.40
C LEU A 93 -7.23 2.16 -6.48
N SER A 94 -8.11 3.04 -6.98
CA SER A 94 -9.26 3.48 -6.21
C SER A 94 -10.25 2.35 -5.92
N ASP A 95 -10.44 1.38 -6.81
CA ASP A 95 -11.29 0.22 -6.58
C ASP A 95 -10.73 -0.67 -5.46
N VAL A 96 -9.40 -0.87 -5.46
CA VAL A 96 -8.71 -1.59 -4.38
C VAL A 96 -8.92 -0.88 -3.04
N ALA A 97 -8.78 0.45 -3.02
CA ALA A 97 -8.96 1.26 -1.82
C ALA A 97 -10.43 1.25 -1.35
N GLN A 98 -11.39 1.38 -2.27
CA GLN A 98 -12.82 1.34 -1.98
C GLN A 98 -13.24 0.01 -1.39
N ALA A 99 -12.84 -1.10 -2.01
CA ALA A 99 -13.11 -2.45 -1.51
C ALA A 99 -12.50 -2.67 -0.10
N ASN A 100 -11.36 -2.04 0.20
CA ASN A 100 -10.78 -2.07 1.54
C ASN A 100 -11.65 -1.30 2.55
N VAL A 101 -12.08 -0.08 2.21
CA VAL A 101 -12.95 0.76 3.04
C VAL A 101 -14.27 0.04 3.34
N ASP A 102 -14.94 -0.48 2.32
CA ASP A 102 -16.23 -1.16 2.47
C ASP A 102 -16.11 -2.36 3.42
N LYS A 103 -15.06 -3.18 3.24
CA LYS A 103 -14.74 -4.31 4.13
C LYS A 103 -14.48 -3.87 5.57
N LEU A 104 -13.75 -2.78 5.79
CA LEU A 104 -13.45 -2.29 7.14
C LEU A 104 -14.68 -1.68 7.83
N LEU A 105 -15.51 -0.96 7.09
CA LEU A 105 -16.76 -0.38 7.60
C LEU A 105 -17.81 -1.46 7.90
N ASP A 106 -17.89 -2.50 7.08
CA ASP A 106 -18.71 -3.68 7.38
C ASP A 106 -18.23 -4.40 8.67
N ARG A 107 -16.92 -4.58 8.84
CA ARG A 107 -16.38 -5.14 10.10
C ARG A 107 -16.69 -4.26 11.31
N LYS A 108 -16.68 -2.93 11.11
CA LYS A 108 -17.04 -1.95 12.14
C LYS A 108 -18.52 -2.04 12.51
N SER A 109 -19.43 -2.13 11.54
CA SER A 109 -20.87 -2.20 11.80
C SER A 109 -21.26 -3.49 12.54
N ARG A 110 -20.49 -4.57 12.35
CA ARG A 110 -20.67 -5.86 13.02
C ARG A 110 -19.96 -5.99 14.37
N ASP A 111 -19.27 -4.96 14.86
CA ASP A 111 -18.44 -4.95 16.08
C ASP A 111 -17.36 -6.06 16.13
N VAL A 112 -16.94 -6.57 14.96
CA VAL A 112 -15.90 -7.61 14.82
C VAL A 112 -14.54 -7.04 14.41
N LEU A 113 -14.33 -5.72 14.56
CA LEU A 113 -13.00 -5.12 14.34
C LEU A 113 -11.94 -5.72 15.26
N LYS A 114 -12.35 -6.22 16.43
CA LYS A 114 -11.50 -6.97 17.37
C LYS A 114 -11.63 -8.48 17.15
N GLY A 115 -11.45 -8.94 15.91
CA GLY A 115 -11.38 -10.37 15.60
C GLY A 115 -9.93 -10.85 15.62
N SER A 116 -9.61 -11.82 16.48
CA SER A 116 -8.36 -12.59 16.44
C SER A 116 -8.14 -13.09 15.02
N GLY A 117 -7.10 -12.59 14.35
CA GLY A 117 -6.87 -12.84 12.93
C GLY A 117 -6.74 -14.32 12.63
N ASP A 118 -7.83 -14.94 12.22
CA ASP A 118 -7.90 -16.21 11.52
C ASP A 118 -9.38 -16.46 11.19
N TYR A 119 -9.64 -17.26 10.17
CA TYR A 119 -10.95 -17.50 9.55
C TYR A 119 -11.33 -16.47 8.48
N ARG A 120 -10.69 -16.64 7.32
CA ARG A 120 -11.36 -16.55 6.02
C ARG A 120 -11.75 -17.95 5.57
#